data_AF-A0A250JA00-F1
#
_entry.id   AF-A0A250JA00-F1
#
_cell.length_a   1.000
_cell.length_b   1.000
_cell.length_c   1.000
_cell.angle_alpha   90.00
_cell.angle_beta   90.00
_cell.angle_gamma   90.00
#
_symmetry.space_group_name_H-M   'P 1'
#
loop_
_entity.id
_entity.type
_entity.pdbx_description
1 polymer ?
#
loop_
_entity_poly.entity_id
_entity_poly.type
_entity_poly.pdbx_seq_one_letter_code
_entity_poly.pdbx_strand_id
1 'polypeptide(L)'
;MARKADLLLELPKSHSGPAPSLPPQSHRLVEAVRKGRASSFFPPVAQRGPGGVLRAARLLQGEEDARLLRSTLALPRFRPLREFLEELGGWCRRAARRHPELLSPRLLTVTNGELFGPLISDAFLLCAAADEGLPHPGLRTLLEGFQAFFSLFLERLARDERAGVFRQEGLHGPLVGLWAHPEETHNGRQSVLRLRFRKGGALAYKPRPAGGEALFLQEGRGGVARSLFEWLNRLPAASGTVRLPTMRILEGKGRDRSAYSWQEWIPRPRQWGILRQSGSVRLEGCRLTPSEAERFWHHAGSLTAACFAMGATDLHAGNVLVGTRRGTRQPLPYPVDLELFFAPIGRLPETGLISDERERGNHHVGFERLARWCTAGGPLACFFPSRGGGLSLRRRTQPWAREEARSVVADTEGNIGYGAYLLPYLRGMFDLWTLLLLEQSKVVRFLKRTSRRRFVRVLVKPTAMYVEELDRLLLSPGRSPAGHARGRSRFSRAEWEQLHRFDVPYFFRQAQGGPLLHLAPPPEPFGRKRAGQQRFLEPHPPPSKRVLDGGQITLVNLGVAVRDAVTFVLQDVRHRVAEDPRRGVRMELRDARRGAVSFDWREVGQRLTYSWSRRELRVSMEPLAAHVSD
;
A
#
# COMPACT_ATOMS: atom_id res chain seq x y z
N MET A 1 -12.26 -26.02 18.53
CA MET A 1 -13.71 -25.79 18.61
C MET A 1 -13.96 -24.30 18.43
N ALA A 2 -14.77 -23.91 17.44
CA ALA A 2 -15.08 -22.50 17.18
C ALA A 2 -16.14 -21.99 18.18
N ARG A 3 -16.04 -20.75 18.65
CA ARG A 3 -17.07 -20.13 19.49
C ARG A 3 -18.27 -19.78 18.59
N LYS A 4 -19.49 -19.95 19.11
CA LYS A 4 -20.76 -19.59 18.42
C LYS A 4 -20.78 -18.13 17.90
N ALA A 5 -19.91 -17.28 18.44
CA ALA A 5 -19.76 -15.86 18.08
C ALA A 5 -19.11 -15.58 16.72
N ASP A 6 -18.47 -16.56 16.06
CA ASP A 6 -17.76 -16.33 14.79
C ASP A 6 -18.58 -16.70 13.53
N LEU A 7 -19.77 -17.28 13.72
CA LEU A 7 -20.65 -17.75 12.64
C LEU A 7 -21.55 -16.60 12.16
N LEU A 8 -21.51 -16.32 10.86
CA LEU A 8 -22.33 -15.28 10.23
C LEU A 8 -23.55 -15.88 9.51
N LEU A 9 -23.35 -16.98 8.78
CA LEU A 9 -24.39 -17.60 7.97
C LEU A 9 -24.10 -19.09 7.76
N GLU A 10 -25.13 -19.93 7.88
CA GLU A 10 -25.08 -21.32 7.42
C GLU A 10 -25.88 -21.47 6.13
N LEU A 11 -25.25 -22.07 5.14
CA LEU A 11 -25.84 -22.40 3.85
C LEU A 11 -25.97 -23.92 3.76
N PRO A 12 -27.19 -24.48 3.86
CA PRO A 12 -27.38 -25.93 3.74
C PRO A 12 -27.03 -26.39 2.32
N LYS A 13 -26.81 -27.70 2.15
CA LYS A 13 -26.59 -28.29 0.83
C LYS A 13 -27.80 -27.99 -0.07
N SER A 14 -27.54 -27.65 -1.34
CA SER A 14 -28.59 -27.33 -2.33
C SER A 14 -29.66 -28.42 -2.37
N HIS A 15 -30.93 -28.07 -2.11
CA HIS A 15 -32.08 -28.95 -2.35
C HIS A 15 -32.53 -28.90 -3.82
N SER A 16 -33.16 -29.97 -4.31
CA SER A 16 -33.61 -30.16 -5.70
C SER A 16 -34.95 -29.48 -6.06
N GLY A 17 -35.37 -28.46 -5.28
CA GLY A 17 -36.62 -27.75 -5.51
C GLY A 17 -36.58 -26.75 -6.68
N PRO A 18 -37.74 -26.27 -7.15
CA PRO A 18 -37.82 -25.24 -8.19
C PRO A 18 -37.08 -23.98 -7.75
N ALA A 19 -36.21 -23.49 -8.62
CA ALA A 19 -35.32 -22.39 -8.30
C ALA A 19 -36.10 -21.05 -8.22
N PRO A 20 -35.93 -20.24 -7.16
CA PRO A 20 -36.63 -18.97 -7.04
C PRO A 20 -36.24 -18.02 -8.17
N SER A 21 -37.22 -17.26 -8.66
CA SER A 21 -36.99 -16.21 -9.65
C SER A 21 -36.20 -15.06 -9.03
N LEU A 22 -35.17 -14.60 -9.72
CA LEU A 22 -34.32 -13.49 -9.28
C LEU A 22 -34.47 -12.30 -10.24
N PRO A 23 -34.41 -11.06 -9.72
CA PRO A 23 -34.32 -9.86 -10.54
C PRO A 23 -33.12 -9.89 -11.52
N PRO A 24 -33.15 -9.10 -12.61
CA PRO A 24 -32.21 -9.24 -13.73
C PRO A 24 -30.71 -9.13 -13.39
N GLN A 25 -30.29 -8.15 -12.57
CA GLN A 25 -28.88 -8.02 -12.16
C GLN A 25 -28.48 -9.12 -11.18
N SER A 26 -29.36 -9.46 -10.23
CA SER A 26 -29.14 -10.58 -9.30
C SER A 26 -28.95 -11.90 -10.07
N HIS A 27 -29.77 -12.14 -11.08
CA HIS A 27 -29.65 -13.27 -12.00
C HIS A 27 -28.30 -13.27 -12.73
N ARG A 28 -27.89 -12.12 -13.29
CA ARG A 28 -26.58 -11.99 -13.98
C ARG A 28 -25.39 -12.30 -13.07
N LEU A 29 -25.46 -11.93 -11.80
CA LEU A 29 -24.41 -12.24 -10.82
C LEU A 29 -24.30 -13.75 -10.58
N VAL A 30 -25.45 -14.43 -10.42
CA VAL A 30 -25.52 -15.90 -10.33
C VAL A 30 -24.98 -16.56 -11.61
N GLU A 31 -25.32 -16.06 -12.79
CA GLU A 31 -24.75 -16.54 -14.05
C GLU A 31 -23.24 -16.34 -14.14
N ALA A 32 -22.72 -15.24 -13.59
CA ALA A 32 -21.28 -15.01 -13.54
C ALA A 32 -20.59 -16.03 -12.64
N VAL A 33 -21.19 -16.40 -11.50
CA VAL A 33 -20.71 -17.50 -10.63
C VAL A 33 -20.75 -18.82 -11.40
N ARG A 34 -21.88 -19.15 -12.02
CA ARG A 34 -22.03 -20.38 -12.81
C ARG A 34 -20.91 -20.53 -13.85
N LYS A 35 -20.57 -19.43 -14.52
CA LYS A 35 -19.53 -19.39 -15.57
C LYS A 35 -18.10 -19.19 -15.06
N GLY A 36 -17.88 -19.17 -13.74
CA GLY A 36 -16.56 -18.96 -13.14
C GLY A 36 -15.96 -17.56 -13.34
N ARG A 37 -16.81 -16.55 -13.58
CA ARG A 37 -16.41 -15.15 -13.82
C ARG A 37 -16.59 -14.25 -12.59
N ALA A 38 -16.98 -14.83 -11.47
CA ALA A 38 -17.34 -14.11 -10.24
C ALA A 38 -16.16 -13.81 -9.31
N SER A 39 -14.93 -13.82 -9.83
CA SER A 39 -13.74 -13.76 -9.00
C SER A 39 -13.73 -12.48 -8.15
N SER A 40 -13.99 -12.60 -6.85
CA SER A 40 -14.08 -11.57 -5.79
C SER A 40 -15.46 -10.98 -5.41
N PHE A 41 -16.60 -11.44 -5.95
CA PHE A 41 -17.91 -10.92 -5.48
C PHE A 41 -18.28 -11.39 -4.07
N PHE A 42 -17.76 -12.53 -3.66
CA PHE A 42 -18.15 -13.19 -2.43
C PHE A 42 -16.92 -13.67 -1.67
N PRO A 43 -17.03 -13.84 -0.34
CA PRO A 43 -16.04 -14.52 0.47
C PRO A 43 -15.57 -15.83 -0.19
N PRO A 44 -14.26 -16.14 -0.19
CA PRO A 44 -13.76 -17.39 -0.76
C PRO A 44 -14.08 -18.59 0.13
N VAL A 45 -14.04 -19.79 -0.43
CA VAL A 45 -13.98 -21.02 0.38
C VAL A 45 -12.55 -21.19 0.86
N ALA A 46 -12.36 -21.13 2.18
CA ALA A 46 -11.05 -21.20 2.80
C ALA A 46 -10.64 -22.64 3.14
N GLN A 47 -9.35 -22.89 3.06
CA GLN A 47 -8.70 -24.08 3.60
C GLN A 47 -7.42 -23.70 4.34
N ARG A 48 -6.89 -24.65 5.11
CA ARG A 48 -5.57 -24.49 5.73
C ARG A 48 -4.47 -24.50 4.67
N GLY A 49 -3.61 -23.51 4.72
CA GLY A 49 -2.42 -23.37 3.91
C GLY A 49 -1.13 -23.69 4.69
N PRO A 50 0.03 -23.58 4.04
CA PRO A 50 1.32 -23.84 4.66
C PRO A 50 1.64 -22.82 5.76
N GLY A 51 2.32 -23.23 6.83
CA GLY A 51 2.72 -22.33 7.91
C GLY A 51 1.56 -21.77 8.74
N GLY A 52 0.41 -22.45 8.77
CA GLY A 52 -0.71 -22.11 9.65
C GLY A 52 -1.59 -20.94 9.16
N VAL A 53 -1.39 -20.45 7.94
CA VAL A 53 -2.25 -19.43 7.33
C VAL A 53 -3.48 -20.05 6.66
N LEU A 54 -4.53 -19.28 6.45
CA LEU A 54 -5.66 -19.66 5.59
C LEU A 54 -5.39 -19.24 4.15
N ARG A 55 -5.90 -20.00 3.18
CA ARG A 55 -5.88 -19.62 1.76
C ARG A 55 -7.20 -19.91 1.09
N ALA A 56 -7.43 -19.32 -0.07
CA ALA A 56 -8.52 -19.73 -0.93
C ALA A 56 -8.26 -21.18 -1.41
N ALA A 57 -9.18 -22.07 -1.10
CA ALA A 57 -9.27 -23.39 -1.73
C ALA A 57 -9.84 -23.25 -3.14
N ARG A 58 -10.91 -22.47 -3.24
CA ARG A 58 -11.60 -22.09 -4.48
C ARG A 58 -12.44 -20.85 -4.24
N LEU A 59 -12.76 -20.15 -5.33
CA LEU A 59 -13.83 -19.16 -5.35
C LEU A 59 -15.17 -19.88 -5.57
N LEU A 60 -16.29 -19.18 -5.34
CA LEU A 60 -17.60 -19.70 -5.70
C LEU A 60 -17.72 -19.73 -7.23
N GLN A 61 -17.93 -20.92 -7.81
CA GLN A 61 -18.02 -21.14 -9.25
C GLN A 61 -18.79 -22.43 -9.61
N GLY A 62 -19.37 -22.46 -10.81
CA GLY A 62 -20.07 -23.64 -11.33
C GLY A 62 -21.54 -23.74 -10.89
N GLU A 63 -22.22 -24.79 -11.35
CA GLU A 63 -23.68 -24.94 -11.21
C GLU A 63 -24.12 -25.08 -9.75
N GLU A 64 -23.35 -25.82 -8.93
CA GLU A 64 -23.67 -26.05 -7.53
C GLU A 64 -23.63 -24.76 -6.71
N ASP A 65 -22.54 -23.99 -6.80
CA ASP A 65 -22.42 -22.72 -6.10
C ASP A 65 -23.42 -21.68 -6.63
N ALA A 66 -23.75 -21.71 -7.94
CA ALA A 66 -24.77 -20.85 -8.52
C ALA A 66 -26.17 -21.15 -7.94
N ARG A 67 -26.52 -22.43 -7.78
CA ARG A 67 -27.78 -22.84 -7.12
C ARG A 67 -27.78 -22.43 -5.64
N LEU A 68 -26.68 -22.66 -4.93
CA LEU A 68 -26.52 -22.26 -3.54
C LEU A 68 -26.72 -20.75 -3.36
N LEU A 69 -26.03 -19.96 -4.18
CA LEU A 69 -26.14 -18.50 -4.15
C LEU A 69 -27.55 -18.04 -4.52
N ARG A 70 -28.19 -18.65 -5.51
CA ARG A 70 -29.58 -18.31 -5.88
C ARG A 70 -30.53 -18.52 -4.71
N SER A 71 -30.45 -19.66 -4.03
CA SER A 71 -31.25 -19.94 -2.84
C SER A 71 -30.93 -18.97 -1.70
N THR A 72 -29.65 -18.62 -1.53
CA THR A 72 -29.21 -17.63 -0.53
C THR A 72 -29.83 -16.25 -0.78
N LEU A 73 -29.77 -15.77 -2.03
CA LEU A 73 -30.33 -14.47 -2.42
C LEU A 73 -31.87 -14.43 -2.34
N ALA A 74 -32.54 -15.59 -2.29
CA ALA A 74 -33.98 -15.66 -2.11
C ALA A 74 -34.42 -15.53 -0.65
N LEU A 75 -33.51 -15.69 0.32
CA LEU A 75 -33.82 -15.52 1.73
C LEU A 75 -34.26 -14.07 2.02
N PRO A 76 -35.22 -13.84 2.94
CA PRO A 76 -35.71 -12.51 3.27
C PRO A 76 -34.61 -11.51 3.63
N ARG A 77 -33.60 -11.95 4.41
CA ARG A 77 -32.45 -11.11 4.81
C ARG A 77 -31.58 -10.62 3.64
N PHE A 78 -31.62 -11.28 2.49
CA PHE A 78 -30.88 -10.89 1.27
C PHE A 78 -31.73 -10.09 0.27
N ARG A 79 -33.00 -9.81 0.57
CA ARG A 79 -33.82 -8.90 -0.25
C ARG A 79 -33.13 -7.53 -0.45
N PRO A 80 -32.55 -6.87 0.57
CA PRO A 80 -31.86 -5.60 0.40
C PRO A 80 -30.66 -5.68 -0.57
N LEU A 81 -29.91 -6.80 -0.58
CA LEU A 81 -28.83 -7.00 -1.54
C LEU A 81 -29.33 -7.09 -2.99
N ARG A 82 -30.48 -7.72 -3.22
CA ARG A 82 -31.07 -7.79 -4.57
C ARG A 82 -31.45 -6.39 -5.07
N GLU A 83 -32.08 -5.59 -4.21
CA GLU A 83 -32.45 -4.20 -4.52
C GLU A 83 -31.20 -3.35 -4.80
N PHE A 84 -30.16 -3.48 -3.97
CA PHE A 84 -28.84 -2.87 -4.16
C PHE A 84 -28.25 -3.20 -5.55
N LEU A 85 -28.28 -4.46 -5.96
CA LEU A 85 -27.71 -4.90 -7.24
C LEU A 85 -28.48 -4.35 -8.44
N GLU A 86 -29.82 -4.30 -8.36
CA GLU A 86 -30.64 -3.71 -9.42
C GLU A 86 -30.38 -2.21 -9.58
N GLU A 87 -30.29 -1.48 -8.47
CA GLU A 87 -29.99 -0.06 -8.47
C GLU A 87 -28.57 0.20 -9.04
N LEU A 88 -27.58 -0.55 -8.57
CA LEU A 88 -26.21 -0.47 -9.07
C LEU A 88 -26.14 -0.73 -10.58
N GLY A 89 -26.84 -1.76 -11.08
CA GLY A 89 -26.88 -2.03 -12.51
C GLY A 89 -27.64 -0.98 -13.32
N GLY A 90 -28.67 -0.36 -12.74
CA GLY A 90 -29.35 0.80 -13.31
C GLY A 90 -28.40 1.99 -13.44
N TRP A 91 -27.66 2.30 -12.38
CA TRP A 91 -26.65 3.36 -12.37
C TRP A 91 -25.53 3.07 -13.38
N CYS A 92 -24.99 1.85 -13.45
CA CYS A 92 -23.95 1.45 -14.41
C CYS A 92 -24.37 1.73 -15.86
N ARG A 93 -25.63 1.41 -16.22
CA ARG A 93 -26.17 1.70 -17.55
C ARG A 93 -26.22 3.19 -17.84
N ARG A 94 -26.70 4.00 -16.89
CA ARG A 94 -26.76 5.47 -17.04
C ARG A 94 -25.36 6.08 -17.15
N ALA A 95 -24.44 5.67 -16.29
CA ALA A 95 -23.06 6.14 -16.28
C ALA A 95 -22.33 5.80 -17.59
N ALA A 96 -22.46 4.57 -18.08
CA ALA A 96 -21.86 4.15 -19.36
C ALA A 96 -22.40 4.96 -20.55
N ARG A 97 -23.72 5.22 -20.60
CA ARG A 97 -24.33 6.05 -21.66
C ARG A 97 -23.87 7.51 -21.63
N ARG A 98 -23.55 8.05 -20.45
CA ARG A 98 -23.06 9.43 -20.31
C ARG A 98 -21.60 9.59 -20.75
N HIS A 99 -20.84 8.50 -20.79
CA HIS A 99 -19.40 8.50 -21.09
C HIS A 99 -19.01 7.43 -22.14
N PRO A 100 -19.63 7.40 -23.33
CA PRO A 100 -19.45 6.32 -24.30
C PRO A 100 -18.01 6.22 -24.83
N GLU A 101 -17.31 7.35 -24.96
CA GLU A 101 -15.94 7.39 -25.48
C GLU A 101 -14.86 7.06 -24.45
N LEU A 102 -15.18 7.14 -23.15
CA LEU A 102 -14.19 6.93 -22.09
C LEU A 102 -14.05 5.46 -21.70
N LEU A 103 -15.06 4.65 -21.95
CA LEU A 103 -15.20 3.32 -21.37
C LEU A 103 -15.53 2.31 -22.47
N SER A 104 -14.83 1.19 -22.50
CA SER A 104 -15.17 0.11 -23.42
C SER A 104 -16.56 -0.45 -23.10
N PRO A 105 -17.28 -0.99 -24.10
CA PRO A 105 -18.52 -1.72 -23.85
C PRO A 105 -18.31 -2.78 -22.77
N ARG A 106 -19.30 -2.93 -21.87
CA ARG A 106 -19.31 -3.89 -20.76
C ARG A 106 -18.39 -3.61 -19.57
N LEU A 107 -17.56 -2.57 -19.61
CA LEU A 107 -16.67 -2.24 -18.49
C LEU A 107 -17.44 -1.87 -17.21
N LEU A 108 -18.51 -1.06 -17.35
CA LEU A 108 -19.45 -0.78 -16.27
C LEU A 108 -20.63 -1.76 -16.32
N THR A 109 -20.38 -2.97 -15.85
CA THR A 109 -21.42 -3.97 -15.60
C THR A 109 -21.23 -4.52 -14.19
N VAL A 110 -22.33 -4.85 -13.50
CA VAL A 110 -22.28 -5.43 -12.13
C VAL A 110 -21.46 -6.71 -12.06
N THR A 111 -21.24 -7.36 -13.21
CA THR A 111 -20.40 -8.56 -13.37
C THR A 111 -18.91 -8.25 -13.57
N ASN A 112 -18.47 -6.99 -13.48
CA ASN A 112 -17.06 -6.65 -13.42
C ASN A 112 -16.54 -6.84 -11.98
N GLY A 113 -16.03 -8.05 -11.70
CA GLY A 113 -15.45 -8.43 -10.41
C GLY A 113 -14.31 -7.54 -9.93
N GLU A 114 -13.45 -7.11 -10.84
CA GLU A 114 -12.30 -6.27 -10.49
C GLU A 114 -12.72 -4.89 -9.95
N LEU A 115 -13.85 -4.34 -10.42
CA LEU A 115 -14.34 -3.03 -9.99
C LEU A 115 -15.33 -3.14 -8.82
N PHE A 116 -16.30 -4.04 -8.91
CA PHE A 116 -17.42 -4.12 -7.96
C PHE A 116 -17.26 -5.20 -6.90
N GLY A 117 -16.27 -6.08 -7.00
CA GLY A 117 -16.01 -7.17 -6.05
C GLY A 117 -15.99 -6.72 -4.58
N PRO A 118 -15.14 -5.74 -4.20
CA PRO A 118 -15.07 -5.25 -2.83
C PRO A 118 -16.43 -4.72 -2.31
N LEU A 119 -17.11 -3.91 -3.13
CA LEU A 119 -18.42 -3.34 -2.78
C LEU A 119 -19.50 -4.41 -2.60
N ILE A 120 -19.58 -5.37 -3.52
CA ILE A 120 -20.58 -6.45 -3.48
C ILE A 120 -20.28 -7.40 -2.30
N SER A 121 -19.00 -7.68 -2.02
CA SER A 121 -18.60 -8.49 -0.89
C SER A 121 -18.97 -7.84 0.44
N ASP A 122 -18.71 -6.53 0.62
CA ASP A 122 -19.12 -5.79 1.82
C ASP A 122 -20.65 -5.82 1.98
N ALA A 123 -21.41 -5.55 0.91
CA ALA A 123 -22.86 -5.58 0.93
C ALA A 123 -23.42 -6.98 1.25
N PHE A 124 -22.78 -8.03 0.74
CA PHE A 124 -23.13 -9.41 1.07
C PHE A 124 -22.90 -9.72 2.55
N LEU A 125 -21.76 -9.28 3.11
CA LEU A 125 -21.46 -9.48 4.53
C LEU A 125 -22.44 -8.75 5.45
N LEU A 126 -22.83 -7.53 5.10
CA LEU A 126 -23.86 -6.78 5.83
C LEU A 126 -25.20 -7.54 5.89
N CYS A 127 -25.63 -8.14 4.78
CA CYS A 127 -26.86 -8.94 4.75
C CYS A 127 -26.71 -10.26 5.49
N ALA A 128 -25.53 -10.88 5.44
CA ALA A 128 -25.25 -12.11 6.15
C ALA A 128 -25.26 -11.90 7.68
N ALA A 129 -24.71 -10.78 8.15
CA ALA A 129 -24.61 -10.43 9.56
C ALA A 129 -25.89 -9.79 10.16
N ALA A 130 -26.88 -9.44 9.33
CA ALA A 130 -28.12 -8.82 9.79
C ALA A 130 -29.10 -9.85 10.39
N ASP A 131 -29.86 -9.40 11.39
CA ASP A 131 -31.01 -10.12 11.92
C ASP A 131 -32.13 -10.22 10.87
N GLU A 132 -33.00 -11.22 11.01
CA GLU A 132 -34.07 -11.44 10.02
C GLU A 132 -35.07 -10.29 10.01
N GLY A 133 -35.31 -9.72 8.81
CA GLY A 133 -36.40 -8.79 8.56
C GLY A 133 -36.07 -7.29 8.58
N LEU A 134 -34.85 -6.88 8.98
CA LEU A 134 -34.45 -5.46 8.98
C LEU A 134 -33.22 -5.23 8.08
N PRO A 135 -33.28 -4.29 7.11
CA PRO A 135 -32.13 -3.97 6.27
C PRO A 135 -31.03 -3.29 7.11
N HIS A 136 -29.78 -3.73 6.91
CA HIS A 136 -28.64 -3.07 7.52
C HIS A 136 -28.52 -1.62 6.99
N PRO A 137 -28.55 -0.58 7.84
CA PRO A 137 -28.54 0.82 7.38
C PRO A 137 -27.30 1.15 6.53
N GLY A 138 -26.19 0.47 6.79
CA GLY A 138 -24.94 0.62 6.03
C GLY A 138 -25.01 0.25 4.54
N LEU A 139 -25.97 -0.56 4.08
CA LEU A 139 -26.07 -0.94 2.66
C LEU A 139 -26.29 0.28 1.76
N ARG A 140 -27.18 1.18 2.20
CA ARG A 140 -27.48 2.41 1.47
C ARG A 140 -26.26 3.32 1.44
N THR A 141 -25.57 3.48 2.58
CA THR A 141 -24.32 4.23 2.68
C THR A 141 -23.24 3.70 1.73
N LEU A 142 -23.08 2.38 1.62
CA LEU A 142 -22.13 1.77 0.70
C LEU A 142 -22.46 2.10 -0.77
N LEU A 143 -23.74 1.98 -1.14
CA LEU A 143 -24.19 2.20 -2.52
C LEU A 143 -24.03 3.67 -2.92
N GLU A 144 -24.60 4.58 -2.13
CA GLU A 144 -24.59 6.02 -2.40
C GLU A 144 -23.16 6.56 -2.40
N GLY A 145 -22.34 6.14 -1.43
CA GLY A 145 -20.92 6.50 -1.36
C GLY A 145 -20.14 6.06 -2.60
N PHE A 146 -20.31 4.80 -3.04
CA PHE A 146 -19.65 4.31 -4.24
C PHE A 146 -20.13 5.05 -5.50
N GLN A 147 -21.44 5.23 -5.67
CA GLN A 147 -22.00 5.95 -6.84
C GLN A 147 -21.44 7.37 -6.90
N ALA A 148 -21.42 8.09 -5.77
CA ALA A 148 -20.90 9.46 -5.69
C ALA A 148 -19.39 9.53 -5.99
N PHE A 149 -18.59 8.63 -5.38
CA PHE A 149 -17.16 8.48 -5.66
C PHE A 149 -16.91 8.26 -7.16
N PHE A 150 -17.58 7.26 -7.74
CA PHE A 150 -17.27 6.83 -9.08
C PHE A 150 -17.79 7.83 -10.13
N SER A 151 -18.92 8.49 -9.88
CA SER A 151 -19.38 9.63 -10.68
C SER A 151 -18.34 10.76 -10.70
N LEU A 152 -17.79 11.13 -9.54
CA LEU A 152 -16.71 12.14 -9.46
C LEU A 152 -15.45 11.68 -10.21
N PHE A 153 -15.09 10.40 -10.11
CA PHE A 153 -13.98 9.83 -10.90
C PHE A 153 -14.22 9.97 -12.41
N LEU A 154 -15.42 9.63 -12.91
CA LEU A 154 -15.75 9.72 -14.33
C LEU A 154 -15.73 11.17 -14.82
N GLU A 155 -16.19 12.12 -14.02
CA GLU A 155 -16.11 13.55 -14.32
C GLU A 155 -14.65 14.03 -14.44
N ARG A 156 -13.81 13.63 -13.48
CA ARG A 156 -12.36 13.93 -13.48
C ARG A 156 -11.68 13.32 -14.70
N LEU A 157 -11.96 12.04 -15.00
CA LEU A 157 -11.44 11.34 -16.17
C LEU A 157 -11.83 12.04 -17.47
N ALA A 158 -13.12 12.37 -17.63
CA ALA A 158 -13.63 13.07 -18.81
C ALA A 158 -12.98 14.44 -19.01
N ARG A 159 -12.82 15.20 -17.92
CA ARG A 159 -12.18 16.51 -17.95
C ARG A 159 -10.71 16.41 -18.34
N ASP A 160 -9.98 15.48 -17.73
CA ASP A 160 -8.54 15.37 -17.91
C ASP A 160 -8.17 14.74 -19.27
N GLU A 161 -9.01 13.85 -19.81
CA GLU A 161 -8.91 13.35 -21.19
C GLU A 161 -9.11 14.48 -22.22
N ARG A 162 -10.15 15.30 -22.05
CA ARG A 162 -10.38 16.48 -22.91
C ARG A 162 -9.21 17.47 -22.85
N ALA A 163 -8.64 17.66 -21.67
CA ALA A 163 -7.46 18.49 -21.48
C ALA A 163 -6.14 17.85 -21.98
N GLY A 164 -6.18 16.63 -22.52
CA GLY A 164 -5.03 15.94 -23.10
C GLY A 164 -4.01 15.42 -22.09
N VAL A 165 -4.38 15.31 -20.79
CA VAL A 165 -3.47 14.87 -19.72
C VAL A 165 -2.87 13.50 -20.03
N PHE A 166 -3.68 12.57 -20.55
CA PHE A 166 -3.26 11.20 -20.85
C PHE A 166 -2.61 11.06 -22.23
N ARG A 167 -3.10 11.78 -23.24
CA ARG A 167 -2.56 11.71 -24.61
C ARG A 167 -1.10 12.13 -24.69
N GLN A 168 -0.69 13.12 -23.89
CA GLN A 168 0.71 13.54 -23.78
C GLN A 168 1.65 12.46 -23.24
N GLU A 169 1.10 11.39 -22.64
CA GLU A 169 1.84 10.29 -22.04
C GLU A 169 1.77 9.00 -22.87
N GLY A 170 1.23 9.07 -24.08
CA GLY A 170 1.05 7.92 -24.96
C GLY A 170 -0.08 6.99 -24.55
N LEU A 171 -0.98 7.44 -23.66
CA LEU A 171 -2.17 6.70 -23.24
C LEU A 171 -3.36 7.12 -24.09
N HIS A 172 -3.98 6.17 -24.77
CA HIS A 172 -4.99 6.46 -25.80
C HIS A 172 -6.18 5.50 -25.79
N GLY A 173 -7.32 6.05 -26.19
CA GLY A 173 -8.58 5.34 -26.36
C GLY A 173 -9.30 5.06 -25.05
N PRO A 174 -10.44 4.36 -25.12
CA PRO A 174 -11.25 4.07 -23.95
C PRO A 174 -10.49 3.20 -22.95
N LEU A 175 -10.92 3.27 -21.68
CA LEU A 175 -10.54 2.30 -20.68
C LEU A 175 -11.10 0.93 -21.06
N VAL A 176 -10.27 -0.10 -20.95
CA VAL A 176 -10.59 -1.52 -21.24
C VAL A 176 -10.41 -2.41 -19.99
N GLY A 177 -10.12 -1.79 -18.84
CA GLY A 177 -9.97 -2.47 -17.56
C GLY A 177 -10.01 -1.47 -16.42
N LEU A 178 -10.72 -1.84 -15.37
CA LEU A 178 -10.87 -1.08 -14.15
C LEU A 178 -10.83 -2.05 -12.98
N TRP A 179 -9.93 -1.79 -12.05
CA TRP A 179 -9.82 -2.53 -10.82
C TRP A 179 -9.83 -1.57 -9.65
N ALA A 180 -10.65 -1.86 -8.64
CA ALA A 180 -10.69 -1.11 -7.39
C ALA A 180 -9.83 -1.81 -6.34
N HIS A 181 -9.00 -1.04 -5.64
CA HIS A 181 -8.22 -1.56 -4.54
C HIS A 181 -9.16 -2.10 -3.44
N PRO A 182 -9.02 -3.37 -3.01
CA PRO A 182 -9.95 -4.00 -2.06
C PRO A 182 -9.68 -3.65 -0.59
N GLU A 183 -8.64 -2.86 -0.33
CA GLU A 183 -8.32 -2.39 1.02
C GLU A 183 -9.20 -1.17 1.40
N GLU A 184 -8.64 -0.24 2.17
CA GLU A 184 -9.37 0.82 2.83
C GLU A 184 -9.92 1.86 1.85
N THR A 185 -11.07 2.43 2.21
CA THR A 185 -11.64 3.60 1.55
C THR A 185 -11.48 4.84 2.42
N HIS A 186 -11.45 6.01 1.78
CA HIS A 186 -11.32 7.30 2.43
C HIS A 186 -12.22 8.36 1.76
N ASN A 187 -12.39 9.50 2.43
CA ASN A 187 -12.97 10.72 1.82
C ASN A 187 -14.33 10.51 1.13
N GLY A 188 -15.21 9.67 1.69
CA GLY A 188 -16.51 9.31 1.12
C GLY A 188 -16.43 8.09 0.21
N ARG A 189 -15.95 6.95 0.72
CA ARG A 189 -15.82 5.67 0.02
C ARG A 189 -14.91 5.69 -1.23
N GLN A 190 -14.07 6.71 -1.38
CA GLN A 190 -13.15 6.79 -2.49
C GLN A 190 -12.02 5.79 -2.30
N SER A 191 -11.68 5.07 -3.35
CA SER A 191 -10.60 4.07 -3.37
C SER A 191 -9.61 4.32 -4.51
N VAL A 192 -8.41 3.75 -4.38
CA VAL A 192 -7.45 3.74 -5.48
C VAL A 192 -7.99 2.88 -6.61
N LEU A 193 -7.97 3.39 -7.84
CA LEU A 193 -8.38 2.64 -9.04
C LEU A 193 -7.17 2.39 -9.93
N ARG A 194 -7.04 1.18 -10.47
CA ARG A 194 -6.16 0.91 -11.61
C ARG A 194 -6.96 1.03 -12.90
N LEU A 195 -6.48 1.89 -13.80
CA LEU A 195 -7.07 2.16 -15.10
C LEU A 195 -6.20 1.53 -16.18
N ARG A 196 -6.77 0.68 -17.03
CA ARG A 196 -6.07 0.16 -18.21
C ARG A 196 -6.65 0.79 -19.46
N PHE A 197 -5.85 1.56 -20.17
CA PHE A 197 -6.22 2.15 -21.45
C PHE A 197 -6.08 1.11 -22.56
N ARG A 198 -6.85 1.27 -23.65
CA ARG A 198 -6.72 0.41 -24.85
C ARG A 198 -5.30 0.40 -25.40
N LYS A 199 -4.60 1.55 -25.35
CA LYS A 199 -3.18 1.69 -25.73
C LYS A 199 -2.41 2.47 -24.65
N GLY A 200 -1.13 2.14 -24.49
CA GLY A 200 -0.18 2.91 -23.67
C GLY A 200 0.09 2.37 -22.26
N GLY A 201 -0.76 1.49 -21.73
CA GLY A 201 -0.54 0.81 -20.46
C GLY A 201 -1.61 1.14 -19.41
N ALA A 202 -1.19 1.20 -18.14
CA ALA A 202 -2.08 1.43 -17.01
C ALA A 202 -1.62 2.58 -16.11
N LEU A 203 -2.58 3.22 -15.45
CA LEU A 203 -2.38 4.24 -14.43
C LEU A 203 -3.07 3.84 -13.13
N ALA A 204 -2.59 4.36 -12.01
CA ALA A 204 -3.33 4.44 -10.76
C ALA A 204 -4.00 5.81 -10.65
N TYR A 205 -5.29 5.82 -10.35
CA TYR A 205 -6.02 6.99 -9.86
C TYR A 205 -6.03 6.97 -8.34
N LYS A 206 -5.50 8.02 -7.72
CA LYS A 206 -5.46 8.15 -6.26
C LYS A 206 -6.28 9.37 -5.81
N PRO A 207 -7.48 9.18 -5.23
CA PRO A 207 -8.38 10.27 -4.84
C PRO A 207 -8.05 10.87 -3.46
N ARG A 208 -6.81 11.34 -3.29
CA ARG A 208 -6.34 11.92 -2.03
C ARG A 208 -5.38 13.10 -2.24
N PRO A 209 -5.31 14.04 -1.29
CA PRO A 209 -4.54 15.28 -1.43
C PRO A 209 -3.06 15.15 -1.11
N ALA A 210 -2.64 14.09 -0.40
CA ALA A 210 -1.23 13.91 -0.06
C ALA A 210 -0.38 13.83 -1.33
N GLY A 211 0.75 14.54 -1.32
CA GLY A 211 1.54 14.80 -2.52
C GLY A 211 3.00 14.39 -2.41
N GLY A 212 3.34 13.43 -1.55
CA GLY A 212 4.73 13.03 -1.36
C GLY A 212 5.28 12.31 -2.59
N GLU A 213 4.50 11.52 -3.34
CA GLU A 213 5.02 10.99 -4.61
C GLU A 213 5.39 12.11 -5.58
N ALA A 214 4.59 13.18 -5.65
CA ALA A 214 4.90 14.33 -6.49
C ALA A 214 6.15 15.09 -6.00
N LEU A 215 6.36 15.16 -4.69
CA LEU A 215 7.52 15.83 -4.08
C LEU A 215 8.83 15.05 -4.27
N PHE A 216 8.78 13.73 -4.14
CA PHE A 216 9.97 12.88 -4.08
C PHE A 216 10.24 12.11 -5.36
N LEU A 217 9.22 11.60 -6.06
CA LEU A 217 9.39 10.66 -7.17
C LEU A 217 9.08 11.24 -8.56
N GLN A 218 8.37 12.36 -8.66
CA GLN A 218 7.90 12.88 -9.95
C GLN A 218 9.05 13.07 -10.95
N GLU A 219 8.92 12.40 -12.09
CA GLU A 219 9.80 12.58 -13.24
C GLU A 219 9.52 13.93 -13.92
N GLY A 220 10.59 14.60 -14.31
CA GLY A 220 10.62 15.88 -14.98
C GLY A 220 10.49 15.73 -16.49
N ARG A 221 10.20 16.85 -17.14
CA ARG A 221 10.18 16.97 -18.61
C ARG A 221 11.13 18.10 -19.01
N GLY A 222 11.81 17.94 -20.15
CA GLY A 222 12.68 18.97 -20.71
C GLY A 222 13.91 19.30 -19.85
N GLY A 223 14.53 18.30 -19.23
CA GLY A 223 15.79 18.48 -18.49
C GLY A 223 15.68 19.18 -17.13
N VAL A 224 14.49 19.57 -16.68
CA VAL A 224 14.28 20.22 -15.36
C VAL A 224 13.75 19.23 -14.33
N ALA A 225 14.42 19.12 -13.19
CA ALA A 225 14.02 18.18 -12.14
C ALA A 225 12.77 18.69 -11.41
N ARG A 226 11.75 17.84 -11.28
CA ARG A 226 10.46 18.18 -10.64
C ARG A 226 10.33 17.66 -9.21
N SER A 227 11.13 16.66 -8.87
CA SER A 227 11.14 16.02 -7.55
C SER A 227 12.54 15.95 -6.97
N LEU A 228 12.62 15.66 -5.66
CA LEU A 228 13.89 15.53 -4.98
C LEU A 228 14.72 14.37 -5.56
N PHE A 229 14.14 13.18 -5.78
CA PHE A 229 14.91 12.02 -6.22
C PHE A 229 15.43 12.19 -7.63
N GLU A 230 14.65 12.78 -8.52
CA GLU A 230 15.13 13.11 -9.86
C GLU A 230 16.27 14.12 -9.82
N TRP A 231 16.18 15.14 -8.96
CA TRP A 231 17.24 16.13 -8.82
C TRP A 231 18.53 15.49 -8.29
N LEU A 232 18.45 14.68 -7.23
CA LEU A 232 19.59 13.97 -6.67
C LEU A 232 20.24 13.00 -7.68
N ASN A 233 19.43 12.30 -8.49
CA ASN A 233 19.92 11.43 -9.56
C ASN A 233 20.72 12.15 -10.66
N ARG A 234 20.66 13.48 -10.73
CA ARG A 234 21.37 14.30 -11.74
C ARG A 234 22.61 14.99 -11.20
N LEU A 235 22.81 14.97 -9.89
CA LEU A 235 23.99 15.58 -9.29
C LEU A 235 25.21 14.68 -9.52
N PRO A 236 26.42 15.26 -9.62
CA PRO A 236 27.64 14.48 -9.59
C PRO A 236 27.71 13.60 -8.34
N ALA A 237 28.35 12.43 -8.48
CA ALA A 237 28.60 11.55 -7.35
C ALA A 237 29.45 12.28 -6.29
N ALA A 238 29.03 12.21 -5.03
CA ALA A 238 29.79 12.74 -3.89
C ALA A 238 30.80 11.72 -3.35
N SER A 239 30.42 10.45 -3.35
CA SER A 239 31.31 9.31 -3.02
C SER A 239 31.10 8.10 -3.92
N GLY A 240 29.94 7.99 -4.56
CA GLY A 240 29.57 6.88 -5.42
C GLY A 240 28.27 7.17 -6.16
N THR A 241 27.86 6.26 -7.03
CA THR A 241 26.70 6.48 -7.90
C THR A 241 25.41 6.43 -7.10
N VAL A 242 24.53 7.42 -7.27
CA VAL A 242 23.20 7.43 -6.63
C VAL A 242 22.14 7.13 -7.67
N ARG A 243 21.24 6.20 -7.34
CA ARG A 243 20.06 5.92 -8.14
C ARG A 243 18.83 5.70 -7.27
N LEU A 244 17.93 6.67 -7.31
CA LEU A 244 16.64 6.65 -6.65
C LEU A 244 15.50 6.41 -7.65
N PRO A 245 14.39 5.79 -7.25
CA PRO A 245 13.23 5.58 -8.11
C PRO A 245 12.58 6.92 -8.50
N THR A 246 12.18 7.05 -9.75
CA THR A 246 11.31 8.15 -10.22
C THR A 246 10.13 7.56 -10.97
N MET A 247 8.99 8.25 -10.99
CA MET A 247 7.78 7.79 -11.68
C MET A 247 7.02 8.94 -12.31
N ARG A 248 6.21 8.64 -13.32
CA ARG A 248 5.34 9.65 -13.92
C ARG A 248 4.13 9.90 -13.03
N ILE A 249 3.90 11.19 -12.75
CA ILE A 249 2.78 11.68 -11.95
C ILE A 249 2.14 12.81 -12.73
N LEU A 250 0.88 12.62 -13.09
CA LEU A 250 0.11 13.54 -13.89
C LEU A 250 -0.82 14.31 -12.97
N GLU A 251 -0.66 15.62 -12.98
CA GLU A 251 -1.55 16.52 -12.26
C GLU A 251 -2.87 16.67 -13.02
N GLY A 252 -3.97 16.48 -12.29
CA GLY A 252 -5.31 16.69 -12.85
C GLY A 252 -5.59 18.15 -13.20
N LYS A 253 -6.73 18.41 -13.84
CA LYS A 253 -7.23 19.77 -14.12
C LYS A 253 -8.39 20.13 -13.18
N GLY A 254 -8.89 21.37 -13.29
CA GLY A 254 -10.02 21.84 -12.48
C GLY A 254 -9.67 22.31 -11.07
N ARG A 255 -10.69 22.81 -10.35
CA ARG A 255 -10.56 23.40 -9.00
C ARG A 255 -10.15 22.38 -7.93
N ASP A 256 -10.46 21.10 -8.16
CA ASP A 256 -10.21 19.99 -7.25
C ASP A 256 -8.95 19.18 -7.61
N ARG A 257 -8.11 19.64 -8.55
CA ARG A 257 -6.87 18.95 -8.98
C ARG A 257 -5.89 18.60 -7.85
N SER A 258 -5.99 19.29 -6.72
CA SER A 258 -5.17 19.03 -5.53
C SER A 258 -5.70 17.89 -4.66
N ALA A 259 -6.85 17.31 -5.00
CA ALA A 259 -7.53 16.26 -4.25
C ALA A 259 -7.30 14.87 -4.83
N TYR A 260 -6.57 14.77 -5.94
CA TYR A 260 -6.29 13.51 -6.60
C TYR A 260 -5.04 13.58 -7.46
N SER A 261 -4.52 12.43 -7.86
CA SER A 261 -3.44 12.32 -8.85
C SER A 261 -3.65 11.11 -9.76
N TRP A 262 -3.06 11.19 -10.97
CA TRP A 262 -2.86 10.02 -11.82
C TRP A 262 -1.39 9.63 -11.75
N GLN A 263 -1.10 8.38 -11.44
CA GLN A 263 0.27 7.90 -11.25
C GLN A 263 0.55 6.73 -12.17
N GLU A 264 1.77 6.62 -12.65
CA GLU A 264 2.23 5.47 -13.42
C GLU A 264 2.00 4.18 -12.63
N TRP A 265 1.35 3.18 -13.27
CA TRP A 265 1.26 1.86 -12.68
C TRP A 265 2.60 1.14 -12.82
N ILE A 266 3.23 0.77 -11.70
CA ILE A 266 4.51 0.06 -11.69
C ILE A 266 4.28 -1.43 -11.97
N PRO A 267 4.66 -1.96 -13.15
CA PRO A 267 4.47 -3.37 -13.47
C PRO A 267 5.50 -4.23 -12.73
N ARG A 268 5.23 -5.54 -12.69
CA ARG A 268 6.23 -6.52 -12.24
C ARG A 268 7.48 -6.44 -13.14
N PRO A 269 8.67 -6.68 -12.58
CA PRO A 269 9.85 -6.83 -13.41
C PRO A 269 9.77 -8.12 -14.24
N ARG A 270 10.61 -8.27 -15.25
CA ARG A 270 10.72 -9.52 -16.02
C ARG A 270 11.30 -10.65 -15.16
N GLN A 271 12.11 -10.29 -14.18
CA GLN A 271 12.72 -11.16 -13.17
C GLN A 271 11.68 -11.59 -12.12
N TRP A 272 10.60 -12.25 -12.53
CA TRP A 272 9.54 -12.71 -11.64
C TRP A 272 9.50 -14.24 -11.59
N GLY A 273 9.53 -14.83 -10.40
CA GLY A 273 9.58 -16.28 -10.24
C GLY A 273 9.22 -16.76 -8.83
N ILE A 274 9.33 -18.06 -8.60
CA ILE A 274 8.99 -18.70 -7.33
C ILE A 274 10.04 -18.35 -6.28
N LEU A 275 9.61 -17.71 -5.18
CA LEU A 275 10.41 -17.45 -3.99
C LEU A 275 10.37 -18.61 -3.00
N ARG A 276 9.21 -19.26 -2.90
CA ARG A 276 8.97 -20.36 -1.96
C ARG A 276 7.86 -21.28 -2.49
N GLN A 277 7.99 -22.58 -2.24
CA GLN A 277 6.99 -23.58 -2.61
C GLN A 277 6.69 -24.53 -1.44
N SER A 278 5.44 -24.96 -1.31
CA SER A 278 5.01 -26.02 -0.39
C SER A 278 3.86 -26.79 -1.03
N GLY A 279 4.12 -28.04 -1.45
CA GLY A 279 3.18 -28.80 -2.28
C GLY A 279 2.83 -28.05 -3.57
N SER A 280 1.54 -27.84 -3.81
CA SER A 280 1.00 -27.05 -4.93
C SER A 280 0.97 -25.54 -4.69
N VAL A 281 1.32 -25.08 -3.48
CA VAL A 281 1.29 -23.66 -3.12
C VAL A 281 2.61 -22.99 -3.52
N ARG A 282 2.52 -21.89 -4.27
CA ARG A 282 3.68 -21.09 -4.69
C ARG A 282 3.54 -19.66 -4.18
N LEU A 283 4.65 -19.10 -3.73
CA LEU A 283 4.80 -17.67 -3.46
C LEU A 283 5.75 -17.11 -4.50
N GLU A 284 5.27 -16.19 -5.32
CA GLU A 284 6.06 -15.58 -6.39
C GLU A 284 6.52 -14.16 -6.04
N GLY A 285 7.63 -13.74 -6.62
CA GLY A 285 8.26 -12.45 -6.34
C GLY A 285 9.42 -12.14 -7.28
N CYS A 286 10.17 -11.08 -6.98
CA CYS A 286 11.33 -10.70 -7.77
C CYS A 286 12.49 -11.67 -7.51
N ARG A 287 13.04 -12.28 -8.57
CA ARG A 287 14.18 -13.21 -8.47
C ARG A 287 15.31 -12.79 -9.42
N LEU A 288 16.39 -12.25 -8.84
CA LEU A 288 17.51 -11.64 -9.56
C LEU A 288 18.71 -12.57 -9.66
N THR A 289 19.59 -12.38 -10.63
CA THR A 289 20.95 -12.95 -10.53
C THR A 289 21.73 -12.26 -9.41
N PRO A 290 22.80 -12.86 -8.86
CA PRO A 290 23.58 -12.22 -7.79
C PRO A 290 24.10 -10.83 -8.16
N SER A 291 24.56 -10.66 -9.41
CA SER A 291 25.03 -9.36 -9.91
C SER A 291 23.91 -8.31 -9.99
N GLU A 292 22.69 -8.72 -10.35
CA GLU A 292 21.54 -7.83 -10.38
C GLU A 292 21.07 -7.48 -8.96
N ALA A 293 21.08 -8.46 -8.06
CA ALA A 293 20.75 -8.27 -6.65
C ALA A 293 21.73 -7.32 -5.96
N GLU A 294 23.03 -7.41 -6.25
CA GLU A 294 24.06 -6.50 -5.73
C GLU A 294 23.77 -5.04 -6.10
N ARG A 295 23.45 -4.77 -7.38
CA ARG A 295 23.06 -3.43 -7.85
C ARG A 295 21.73 -2.99 -7.26
N PHE A 296 20.74 -3.88 -7.24
CA PHE A 296 19.43 -3.59 -6.67
C PHE A 296 19.54 -3.18 -5.20
N TRP A 297 20.31 -3.92 -4.40
CA TRP A 297 20.43 -3.64 -2.97
C TRP A 297 21.27 -2.40 -2.68
N HIS A 298 22.25 -2.05 -3.52
CA HIS A 298 22.89 -0.74 -3.46
C HIS A 298 21.88 0.41 -3.68
N HIS A 299 21.03 0.31 -4.71
CA HIS A 299 19.99 1.30 -4.96
C HIS A 299 18.91 1.33 -3.86
N ALA A 300 18.57 0.18 -3.30
CA ALA A 300 17.68 0.09 -2.14
C ALA A 300 18.29 0.75 -0.91
N GLY A 301 19.61 0.60 -0.68
CA GLY A 301 20.34 1.32 0.37
C GLY A 301 20.28 2.83 0.18
N SER A 302 20.46 3.32 -1.05
CA SER A 302 20.22 4.73 -1.39
C SER A 302 18.79 5.15 -1.00
N LEU A 303 17.78 4.38 -1.41
CA LEU A 303 16.38 4.69 -1.07
C LEU A 303 16.15 4.73 0.44
N THR A 304 16.71 3.78 1.20
CA THR A 304 16.62 3.74 2.67
C THR A 304 17.16 5.01 3.29
N ALA A 305 18.35 5.45 2.88
CA ALA A 305 18.95 6.69 3.36
C ALA A 305 18.08 7.91 3.02
N ALA A 306 17.49 7.97 1.82
CA ALA A 306 16.57 9.03 1.41
C ALA A 306 15.32 9.06 2.30
N CYS A 307 14.66 7.92 2.46
CA CYS A 307 13.45 7.80 3.27
C CYS A 307 13.72 8.15 4.73
N PHE A 308 14.84 7.69 5.29
CA PHE A 308 15.23 8.02 6.65
C PHE A 308 15.52 9.51 6.82
N ALA A 309 16.30 10.12 5.92
CA ALA A 309 16.65 11.54 5.98
C ALA A 309 15.44 12.48 5.83
N MET A 310 14.43 12.04 5.08
CA MET A 310 13.21 12.82 4.81
C MET A 310 12.08 12.52 5.81
N GLY A 311 12.32 11.65 6.80
CA GLY A 311 11.30 11.21 7.74
C GLY A 311 10.08 10.59 7.06
N ALA A 312 10.30 9.78 6.01
CA ALA A 312 9.26 9.04 5.32
C ALA A 312 8.91 7.77 6.11
N THR A 313 7.63 7.58 6.42
CA THR A 313 7.14 6.46 7.23
C THR A 313 6.07 5.66 6.49
N ASP A 314 5.62 4.56 7.11
CA ASP A 314 4.58 3.68 6.56
C ASP A 314 5.00 2.97 5.27
N LEU A 315 6.30 2.71 5.11
CA LEU A 315 6.89 2.03 3.95
C LEU A 315 6.91 0.51 4.13
N HIS A 316 5.76 -0.08 4.45
CA HIS A 316 5.58 -1.52 4.63
C HIS A 316 5.43 -2.26 3.27
N ALA A 317 5.26 -3.58 3.30
CA ALA A 317 5.22 -4.44 2.10
C ALA A 317 4.16 -4.06 1.05
N GLY A 318 3.09 -3.37 1.45
CA GLY A 318 2.05 -2.85 0.55
C GLY A 318 2.46 -1.56 -0.16
N ASN A 319 3.38 -0.81 0.43
CA ASN A 319 3.79 0.54 0.00
C ASN A 319 5.18 0.56 -0.64
N VAL A 320 5.88 -0.58 -0.73
CA VAL A 320 7.14 -0.70 -1.47
C VAL A 320 7.02 -1.80 -2.52
N LEU A 321 6.98 -1.39 -3.79
CA LEU A 321 6.83 -2.30 -4.92
C LEU A 321 8.14 -2.45 -5.68
N VAL A 322 8.58 -3.68 -5.88
CA VAL A 322 9.63 -3.98 -6.85
C VAL A 322 9.01 -4.01 -8.24
N GLY A 323 9.63 -3.30 -9.17
CA GLY A 323 9.12 -3.18 -10.54
C GLY A 323 10.14 -2.62 -11.52
N THR A 324 9.77 -2.67 -12.81
CA THR A 324 10.58 -2.10 -13.90
C THR A 324 9.69 -1.17 -14.72
N ARG A 325 10.01 0.12 -14.76
CA ARG A 325 9.28 1.10 -15.56
C ARG A 325 9.51 0.86 -17.05
N ARG A 326 8.55 1.26 -17.89
CA ARG A 326 8.73 1.26 -19.34
C ARG A 326 9.92 2.14 -19.71
N GLY A 327 10.80 1.64 -20.58
CA GLY A 327 12.03 2.35 -20.98
C GLY A 327 13.20 2.20 -20.01
N THR A 328 13.02 1.53 -18.87
CA THR A 328 14.11 1.17 -17.95
C THR A 328 14.40 -0.33 -18.04
N ARG A 329 15.65 -0.73 -17.75
CA ARG A 329 16.08 -2.13 -17.79
C ARG A 329 16.12 -2.80 -16.42
N GLN A 330 16.48 -2.06 -15.38
CA GLN A 330 16.74 -2.61 -14.06
C GLN A 330 15.51 -2.46 -13.15
N PRO A 331 15.18 -3.49 -12.35
CA PRO A 331 14.19 -3.36 -11.30
C PRO A 331 14.67 -2.39 -10.22
N LEU A 332 13.75 -1.64 -9.63
CA LEU A 332 14.00 -0.76 -8.48
C LEU A 332 12.89 -0.96 -7.43
N PRO A 333 13.15 -0.64 -6.15
CA PRO A 333 12.11 -0.51 -5.15
C PRO A 333 11.41 0.84 -5.31
N TYR A 334 10.10 0.84 -5.56
CA TYR A 334 9.27 2.04 -5.69
C TYR A 334 8.44 2.23 -4.43
N PRO A 335 8.70 3.26 -3.61
CA PRO A 335 7.76 3.65 -2.57
C PRO A 335 6.52 4.25 -3.24
N VAL A 336 5.41 3.54 -3.10
CA VAL A 336 4.08 4.01 -3.50
C VAL A 336 3.32 4.40 -2.25
N ASP A 337 2.36 5.30 -2.38
CA ASP A 337 1.62 5.80 -1.21
C ASP A 337 2.49 6.57 -0.21
N LEU A 338 3.40 7.38 -0.75
CA LEU A 338 4.31 8.19 0.05
C LEU A 338 3.59 9.41 0.62
N GLU A 339 2.67 9.19 1.55
CA GLU A 339 1.81 10.25 2.09
C GLU A 339 2.20 10.73 3.49
N LEU A 340 3.07 9.98 4.19
CA LEU A 340 3.63 10.32 5.49
C LEU A 340 5.11 10.64 5.33
N PHE A 341 5.47 11.91 5.48
CA PHE A 341 6.83 12.41 5.33
C PHE A 341 7.10 13.62 6.23
N PHE A 342 8.38 13.95 6.41
CA PHE A 342 8.88 14.88 7.43
C PHE A 342 8.53 14.50 8.87
N ALA A 343 8.24 13.22 9.13
CA ALA A 343 8.05 12.74 10.50
C ALA A 343 9.39 12.79 11.25
N PRO A 344 9.43 13.28 12.51
CA PRO A 344 10.65 13.34 13.32
C PRO A 344 11.05 11.95 13.85
N ILE A 345 11.35 11.01 12.96
CA ILE A 345 11.79 9.66 13.31
C ILE A 345 13.20 9.66 13.89
N GLY A 346 13.44 8.78 14.87
CA GLY A 346 14.74 8.62 15.54
C GLY A 346 15.48 7.36 15.13
N ARG A 347 14.77 6.36 14.60
CA ARG A 347 15.27 5.01 14.29
C ARG A 347 14.83 4.58 12.90
N LEU A 348 15.63 3.74 12.25
CA LEU A 348 15.31 3.30 10.89
C LEU A 348 14.03 2.44 10.79
N PRO A 349 13.68 1.56 11.77
CA PRO A 349 12.42 0.83 11.74
C PRO A 349 11.15 1.70 11.70
N GLU A 350 11.20 2.93 12.20
CA GLU A 350 10.06 3.86 12.15
C GLU A 350 9.68 4.24 10.71
N THR A 351 10.58 4.04 9.73
CA THR A 351 10.24 4.19 8.31
C THR A 351 9.25 3.13 7.82
N GLY A 352 9.20 1.95 8.44
CA GLY A 352 8.49 0.76 7.97
C GLY A 352 9.26 -0.09 6.95
N LEU A 353 10.44 0.36 6.49
CA LEU A 353 11.28 -0.41 5.56
C LEU A 353 11.88 -1.66 6.21
N ILE A 354 12.14 -1.61 7.51
CA ILE A 354 12.63 -2.73 8.34
C ILE A 354 11.82 -2.78 9.64
N SER A 355 11.88 -3.88 10.38
CA SER A 355 11.17 -4.02 11.67
C SER A 355 12.12 -3.79 12.83
N ASP A 356 11.59 -3.30 13.96
CA ASP A 356 12.31 -3.41 15.24
C ASP A 356 12.20 -4.85 15.75
N GLU A 357 13.32 -5.48 16.09
CA GLU A 357 13.33 -6.82 16.69
C GLU A 357 12.52 -6.89 17.99
N ARG A 358 12.29 -5.76 18.66
CA ARG A 358 11.50 -5.65 19.89
C ARG A 358 10.00 -5.65 19.63
N GLU A 359 9.55 -5.21 18.44
CA GLU A 359 8.15 -5.17 18.07
C GLU A 359 7.74 -6.46 17.36
N ARG A 360 7.21 -7.42 18.13
CA ARG A 360 6.77 -8.74 17.62
C ARG A 360 5.58 -8.69 16.63
N GLY A 361 5.05 -7.50 16.29
CA GLY A 361 3.77 -7.33 15.60
C GLY A 361 3.85 -7.18 14.08
N ASN A 362 4.68 -6.27 13.56
CA ASN A 362 4.68 -5.93 12.13
C ASN A 362 5.89 -6.51 11.40
N HIS A 363 5.72 -7.69 10.80
CA HIS A 363 6.78 -8.39 10.07
C HIS A 363 6.69 -8.25 8.54
N HIS A 364 5.71 -7.51 8.02
CA HIS A 364 5.53 -7.23 6.59
C HIS A 364 6.08 -5.85 6.23
N VAL A 365 7.39 -5.70 6.39
CA VAL A 365 8.13 -4.45 6.17
C VAL A 365 8.47 -4.24 4.69
N GLY A 366 8.92 -3.04 4.31
CA GLY A 366 9.26 -2.72 2.91
C GLY A 366 10.38 -3.59 2.32
N PHE A 367 11.38 -3.96 3.14
CA PHE A 367 12.47 -4.86 2.78
C PHE A 367 12.43 -6.12 3.65
N GLU A 368 11.55 -7.04 3.29
CA GLU A 368 11.41 -8.31 4.01
C GLU A 368 12.66 -9.19 3.82
N ARG A 369 13.17 -9.72 4.92
CA ARG A 369 14.28 -10.70 4.93
C ARG A 369 13.82 -12.15 4.74
N LEU A 370 12.50 -12.41 4.75
CA LEU A 370 11.92 -13.76 4.61
C LEU A 370 10.72 -13.76 3.65
N ALA A 371 10.63 -14.78 2.80
CA ALA A 371 9.45 -15.06 1.98
C ALA A 371 8.33 -15.70 2.82
N ARG A 372 7.62 -14.86 3.58
CA ARG A 372 6.49 -15.28 4.44
C ARG A 372 5.23 -15.56 3.63
N TRP A 373 4.50 -16.62 4.01
CA TRP A 373 3.23 -17.01 3.37
C TRP A 373 2.08 -16.05 3.68
N CYS A 374 2.11 -15.37 4.83
CA CYS A 374 1.03 -14.47 5.24
C CYS A 374 1.05 -13.13 4.49
N THR A 375 -0.08 -12.43 4.54
CA THR A 375 -0.23 -11.01 4.21
C THR A 375 -0.88 -10.27 5.38
N ALA A 376 -0.67 -8.96 5.47
CA ALA A 376 -1.35 -8.09 6.42
C ALA A 376 -2.86 -7.95 6.10
N GLY A 377 -3.24 -8.08 4.82
CA GLY A 377 -4.62 -7.95 4.36
C GLY A 377 -5.38 -9.28 4.26
N GLY A 378 -6.39 -9.32 3.39
CA GLY A 378 -7.20 -10.51 3.07
C GLY A 378 -8.67 -10.38 3.49
N PRO A 379 -9.52 -11.35 3.13
CA PRO A 379 -10.96 -11.24 3.34
C PRO A 379 -11.33 -11.24 4.83
N LEU A 380 -12.31 -10.41 5.19
CA LEU A 380 -12.82 -10.31 6.56
C LEU A 380 -13.48 -11.60 7.05
N ALA A 381 -14.18 -12.30 6.15
CA ALA A 381 -14.84 -13.57 6.41
C ALA A 381 -14.61 -14.54 5.25
N CYS A 382 -14.74 -15.83 5.53
CA CYS A 382 -14.56 -16.91 4.55
C CYS A 382 -15.62 -18.00 4.74
N PHE A 383 -15.94 -18.72 3.67
CA PHE A 383 -16.73 -19.95 3.76
C PHE A 383 -15.84 -21.13 4.18
N PHE A 384 -16.39 -21.99 5.02
CA PHE A 384 -15.81 -23.27 5.42
C PHE A 384 -16.82 -24.39 5.16
N PRO A 385 -16.39 -25.57 4.67
CA PRO A 385 -17.26 -26.73 4.56
C PRO A 385 -17.91 -27.06 5.90
N SER A 386 -19.23 -27.27 5.89
CA SER A 386 -20.01 -27.72 7.04
C SER A 386 -20.10 -29.25 7.07
N ARG A 387 -20.39 -29.84 8.24
CA ARG A 387 -20.51 -31.30 8.39
C ARG A 387 -21.65 -31.91 7.54
N GLY A 388 -22.68 -31.13 7.23
CA GLY A 388 -23.81 -31.55 6.39
C GLY A 388 -23.59 -31.38 4.89
N GLY A 389 -22.36 -31.08 4.44
CA GLY A 389 -22.03 -30.90 3.02
C GLY A 389 -22.43 -29.54 2.43
N GLY A 390 -22.88 -28.59 3.26
CA GLY A 390 -23.09 -27.18 2.88
C GLY A 390 -21.89 -26.29 3.22
N LEU A 391 -22.05 -24.96 3.18
CA LEU A 391 -21.01 -23.99 3.54
C LEU A 391 -21.41 -23.17 4.78
N SER A 392 -20.42 -22.83 5.60
CA SER A 392 -20.60 -21.93 6.75
C SER A 392 -19.72 -20.70 6.59
N LEU A 393 -20.32 -19.53 6.55
CA LEU A 393 -19.60 -18.25 6.49
C LEU A 393 -19.18 -17.85 7.90
N ARG A 394 -17.88 -17.62 8.09
CA ARG A 394 -17.32 -17.30 9.41
C ARG A 394 -16.33 -16.15 9.32
N ARG A 395 -16.20 -15.37 10.38
CA ARG A 395 -15.13 -14.38 10.51
C ARG A 395 -13.77 -15.07 10.39
N ARG A 396 -12.85 -14.45 9.67
CA ARG A 396 -11.46 -14.92 9.57
C ARG A 396 -10.74 -14.63 10.90
N THR A 397 -10.22 -15.67 11.53
CA THR A 397 -9.44 -15.58 12.79
C THR A 397 -7.97 -15.93 12.63
N GLN A 398 -7.54 -16.27 11.42
CA GLN A 398 -6.16 -16.64 11.09
C GLN A 398 -5.60 -15.77 9.96
N PRO A 399 -4.28 -15.55 9.87
CA PRO A 399 -3.68 -14.80 8.77
C PRO A 399 -4.01 -15.41 7.41
N TRP A 400 -4.08 -14.57 6.38
CA TRP A 400 -4.36 -15.01 5.02
C TRP A 400 -3.09 -15.21 4.22
N ALA A 401 -3.07 -16.21 3.34
CA ALA A 401 -1.96 -16.51 2.46
C ALA A 401 -1.89 -15.50 1.32
N ARG A 402 -0.69 -15.04 0.98
CA ARG A 402 -0.38 -14.41 -0.29
C ARG A 402 0.23 -15.42 -1.25
N GLU A 403 -0.11 -15.29 -2.52
CA GLU A 403 0.47 -16.04 -3.62
C GLU A 403 1.59 -15.24 -4.31
N GLU A 404 1.68 -13.95 -4.01
CA GLU A 404 2.67 -13.02 -4.56
C GLU A 404 3.21 -12.07 -3.49
N ALA A 405 4.48 -11.69 -3.60
CA ALA A 405 5.13 -10.70 -2.74
C ALA A 405 5.86 -9.64 -3.57
N ARG A 406 5.23 -8.47 -3.74
CA ARG A 406 5.76 -7.35 -4.53
C ARG A 406 6.95 -6.63 -3.89
N SER A 407 7.16 -6.80 -2.59
CA SER A 407 8.25 -6.22 -1.79
C SER A 407 9.46 -7.15 -1.61
N VAL A 408 9.28 -8.46 -1.78
CA VAL A 408 10.32 -9.46 -1.50
C VAL A 408 11.21 -9.65 -2.73
N VAL A 409 12.51 -9.59 -2.50
CA VAL A 409 13.53 -9.90 -3.51
C VAL A 409 14.34 -11.09 -3.04
N ALA A 410 14.47 -12.08 -3.91
CA ALA A 410 15.43 -13.15 -3.79
C ALA A 410 16.44 -13.09 -4.93
N ASP A 411 17.55 -13.79 -4.77
CA ASP A 411 18.44 -14.09 -5.88
C ASP A 411 18.22 -15.51 -6.45
N THR A 412 19.02 -15.88 -7.46
CA THR A 412 18.99 -17.23 -8.03
C THR A 412 19.63 -18.29 -7.14
N GLU A 413 20.45 -17.89 -6.15
CA GLU A 413 21.10 -18.77 -5.16
C GLU A 413 20.21 -19.07 -3.93
N GLY A 414 19.05 -18.43 -3.83
CA GLY A 414 18.09 -18.62 -2.74
C GLY A 414 18.27 -17.67 -1.56
N ASN A 415 19.17 -16.67 -1.66
CA ASN A 415 19.26 -15.61 -0.66
C ASN A 415 18.02 -14.70 -0.78
N ILE A 416 17.43 -14.34 0.36
CA ILE A 416 16.24 -13.47 0.44
C ILE A 416 16.59 -12.22 1.25
N GLY A 417 16.12 -11.07 0.78
CA GLY A 417 16.43 -9.79 1.43
C GLY A 417 17.88 -9.36 1.19
N TYR A 418 18.32 -8.33 1.92
CA TYR A 418 19.64 -7.74 1.73
C TYR A 418 20.74 -8.34 2.61
N GLY A 419 20.48 -9.38 3.41
CA GLY A 419 21.47 -9.97 4.32
C GLY A 419 22.76 -10.43 3.61
N ALA A 420 22.61 -11.14 2.49
CA ALA A 420 23.74 -11.56 1.63
C ALA A 420 24.39 -10.39 0.86
N TYR A 421 23.72 -9.23 0.81
CA TYR A 421 24.12 -8.04 0.06
C TYR A 421 24.32 -6.82 0.96
N LEU A 422 24.69 -7.06 2.22
CA LEU A 422 24.77 -6.01 3.23
C LEU A 422 25.81 -4.94 2.88
N LEU A 423 26.99 -5.31 2.38
CA LEU A 423 28.02 -4.32 2.00
C LEU A 423 27.56 -3.40 0.85
N PRO A 424 27.02 -3.91 -0.29
CA PRO A 424 26.40 -3.07 -1.31
C PRO A 424 25.29 -2.16 -0.78
N TYR A 425 24.40 -2.69 0.09
CA TYR A 425 23.30 -1.94 0.67
C TYR A 425 23.79 -0.78 1.54
N LEU A 426 24.72 -1.05 2.46
CA LEU A 426 25.35 -0.04 3.30
C LEU A 426 26.10 1.00 2.46
N ARG A 427 26.78 0.56 1.39
CA ARG A 427 27.45 1.48 0.47
C ARG A 427 26.47 2.46 -0.17
N GLY A 428 25.32 1.98 -0.63
CA GLY A 428 24.28 2.85 -1.20
C GLY A 428 23.72 3.85 -0.20
N MET A 429 23.55 3.46 1.07
CA MET A 429 23.18 4.39 2.14
C MET A 429 24.21 5.50 2.29
N PHE A 430 25.50 5.14 2.35
CA PHE A 430 26.60 6.08 2.47
C PHE A 430 26.68 7.04 1.27
N ASP A 431 26.60 6.51 0.04
CA ASP A 431 26.68 7.28 -1.21
C ASP A 431 25.61 8.36 -1.32
N LEU A 432 24.38 8.03 -0.93
CA LEU A 432 23.35 9.05 -0.90
C LEU A 432 23.59 10.05 0.25
N TRP A 433 23.98 9.58 1.42
CA TRP A 433 24.07 10.43 2.59
C TRP A 433 25.17 11.50 2.46
N THR A 434 26.32 11.13 1.89
CA THR A 434 27.39 12.09 1.56
C THR A 434 26.91 13.13 0.57
N LEU A 435 26.16 12.72 -0.46
CA LEU A 435 25.54 13.65 -1.41
C LEU A 435 24.57 14.61 -0.71
N LEU A 436 23.72 14.11 0.19
CA LEU A 436 22.80 14.94 0.97
C LEU A 436 23.53 15.92 1.90
N LEU A 437 24.65 15.52 2.50
CA LEU A 437 25.47 16.38 3.36
C LEU A 437 26.09 17.53 2.58
N LEU A 438 26.76 17.23 1.45
CA LEU A 438 27.38 18.25 0.61
C LEU A 438 26.35 19.23 0.01
N GLU A 439 25.15 18.73 -0.27
CA GLU A 439 24.09 19.50 -0.94
C GLU A 439 22.99 19.99 0.01
N GLN A 440 23.19 19.88 1.33
CA GLN A 440 22.15 20.06 2.35
C GLN A 440 21.42 21.40 2.20
N SER A 441 22.15 22.51 2.01
CA SER A 441 21.55 23.83 1.83
C SER A 441 20.66 23.91 0.58
N LYS A 442 21.06 23.26 -0.52
CA LYS A 442 20.29 23.21 -1.76
C LYS A 442 19.08 22.27 -1.62
N VAL A 443 19.23 21.12 -0.96
CA VAL A 443 18.16 20.19 -0.60
C VAL A 443 17.06 20.90 0.21
N VAL A 444 17.44 21.57 1.30
CA VAL A 444 16.49 22.29 2.18
C VAL A 444 15.76 23.38 1.42
N ARG A 445 16.47 24.16 0.60
CA ARG A 445 15.86 25.20 -0.25
C ARG A 445 14.88 24.59 -1.26
N PHE A 446 15.25 23.47 -1.89
CA PHE A 446 14.38 22.76 -2.82
C PHE A 446 13.10 22.31 -2.10
N LEU A 447 13.23 21.60 -0.98
CA LEU A 447 12.10 21.09 -0.20
C LEU A 447 11.19 22.22 0.29
N LYS A 448 11.73 23.30 0.83
CA LYS A 448 10.95 24.48 1.25
C LYS A 448 10.21 25.15 0.10
N ARG A 449 10.73 25.11 -1.12
CA ARG A 449 10.04 25.68 -2.28
C ARG A 449 8.92 24.76 -2.76
N THR A 450 9.21 23.48 -2.92
CA THR A 450 8.28 22.50 -3.53
C THR A 450 7.19 22.04 -2.57
N SER A 451 7.44 22.00 -1.26
CA SER A 451 6.46 21.60 -0.24
C SER A 451 5.35 22.63 0.03
N ARG A 452 5.51 23.90 -0.35
CA ARG A 452 4.51 24.98 -0.12
C ARG A 452 3.10 24.64 -0.60
N ARG A 453 2.99 23.86 -1.66
CA ARG A 453 1.72 23.49 -2.30
C ARG A 453 1.36 22.02 -2.09
N ARG A 454 2.09 21.30 -1.24
CA ARG A 454 1.90 19.88 -1.01
C ARG A 454 1.26 19.64 0.36
N PHE A 455 0.42 18.62 0.41
CA PHE A 455 -0.17 18.13 1.64
C PHE A 455 0.52 16.84 2.05
N VAL A 456 0.45 16.57 3.35
CA VAL A 456 0.97 15.38 4.01
C VAL A 456 -0.16 14.79 4.85
N ARG A 457 -0.33 13.46 4.81
CA ARG A 457 -1.28 12.75 5.67
C ARG A 457 -0.82 12.89 7.12
N VAL A 458 -1.76 12.86 8.03
CA VAL A 458 -1.49 12.88 9.47
C VAL A 458 -2.29 11.74 10.09
N LEU A 459 -1.58 10.74 10.60
CA LEU A 459 -2.20 9.67 11.36
C LEU A 459 -2.50 10.16 12.77
N VAL A 460 -3.78 10.35 13.08
CA VAL A 460 -4.22 10.67 14.44
C VAL A 460 -4.17 9.43 15.34
N LYS A 461 -4.38 8.24 14.76
CA LYS A 461 -4.31 6.93 15.42
C LYS A 461 -3.79 5.89 14.44
N PRO A 462 -3.26 4.75 14.90
CA PRO A 462 -2.90 3.64 14.04
C PRO A 462 -4.08 3.13 13.21
N THR A 463 -3.87 2.86 11.93
CA THR A 463 -4.91 2.42 10.99
C THR A 463 -5.66 1.17 11.45
N ALA A 464 -4.95 0.20 12.04
CA ALA A 464 -5.54 -1.03 12.57
C ALA A 464 -6.69 -0.77 13.57
N MET A 465 -6.63 0.32 14.33
CA MET A 465 -7.69 0.70 15.27
C MET A 465 -8.98 1.10 14.57
N TYR A 466 -8.89 1.75 13.40
CA TYR A 466 -10.07 2.07 12.60
C TYR A 466 -10.60 0.84 11.88
N VAL A 467 -9.72 -0.03 11.37
CA VAL A 467 -10.11 -1.29 10.73
C VAL A 467 -10.86 -2.19 11.72
N GLU A 468 -10.40 -2.33 12.96
CA GLU A 468 -11.13 -3.05 14.01
C GLU A 468 -12.55 -2.52 14.24
N GLU A 469 -12.71 -1.19 14.22
CA GLU A 469 -14.01 -0.55 14.41
C GLU A 469 -14.91 -0.74 13.18
N LEU A 470 -14.36 -0.65 11.97
CA LEU A 470 -15.08 -0.91 10.72
C LEU A 470 -15.53 -2.37 10.63
N ASP A 471 -14.67 -3.33 10.98
CA ASP A 471 -15.01 -4.76 11.10
C ASP A 471 -16.21 -4.95 12.04
N ARG A 472 -16.21 -4.25 13.18
CA ARG A 472 -17.29 -4.30 14.17
C ARG A 472 -18.59 -3.73 13.60
N LEU A 473 -18.52 -2.60 12.91
CA LEU A 473 -19.68 -1.97 12.24
C LEU A 473 -20.24 -2.85 11.12
N LEU A 474 -19.39 -3.62 10.41
CA LEU A 474 -19.81 -4.54 9.35
C LEU A 474 -20.43 -5.84 9.89
N LEU A 475 -19.88 -6.40 10.97
CA LEU A 475 -20.24 -7.76 11.44
C LEU A 475 -21.15 -7.80 12.68
N SER A 476 -21.39 -6.67 13.34
CA SER A 476 -22.18 -6.63 14.59
C SER A 476 -22.96 -5.31 14.74
N PRO A 477 -23.92 -5.01 13.83
CA PRO A 477 -24.80 -3.86 13.97
C PRO A 477 -25.57 -3.90 15.30
N GLY A 478 -25.69 -2.76 15.97
CA GLY A 478 -26.57 -2.63 17.15
C GLY A 478 -25.92 -2.92 18.51
N ARG A 479 -24.70 -3.46 18.58
CA ARG A 479 -23.93 -3.40 19.84
C ARG A 479 -23.38 -1.99 20.00
N SER A 480 -23.87 -1.26 21.00
CA SER A 480 -23.27 0.02 21.42
C SER A 480 -21.75 -0.15 21.59
N PRO A 481 -20.95 0.86 21.19
CA PRO A 481 -19.50 0.78 21.38
C PRO A 481 -19.21 0.44 22.85
N ALA A 482 -18.52 -0.66 23.10
CA ALA A 482 -18.19 -1.14 24.45
C ALA A 482 -17.35 -0.15 25.28
N GLY A 483 -17.04 1.04 24.73
CA GLY A 483 -16.29 2.12 25.38
C GLY A 483 -17.12 3.30 25.89
N HIS A 484 -18.45 3.33 25.76
CA HIS A 484 -19.24 4.41 26.40
C HIS A 484 -19.40 4.23 27.92
N ALA A 485 -19.07 3.05 28.46
CA ALA A 485 -19.22 2.74 29.88
C ALA A 485 -18.20 3.43 30.83
N ARG A 486 -17.28 4.29 30.34
CA ARG A 486 -16.35 5.08 31.19
C ARG A 486 -16.08 6.51 30.68
N GLY A 487 -17.08 7.17 30.10
CA GLY A 487 -17.13 8.64 30.01
C GLY A 487 -16.17 9.35 29.04
N ARG A 488 -15.44 8.67 28.14
CA ARG A 488 -14.65 9.31 27.07
C ARG A 488 -14.76 8.54 25.75
N SER A 489 -15.33 9.16 24.71
CA SER A 489 -15.38 8.57 23.35
C SER A 489 -13.98 8.27 22.83
N ARG A 490 -13.76 7.05 22.31
CA ARG A 490 -12.50 6.58 21.70
C ARG A 490 -12.13 7.39 20.45
N PHE A 491 -13.14 7.83 19.70
CA PHE A 491 -13.01 8.57 18.45
C PHE A 491 -13.66 9.96 18.58
N SER A 492 -13.07 10.97 17.95
CA SER A 492 -13.65 12.31 17.84
C SER A 492 -14.86 12.32 16.90
N ARG A 493 -15.59 13.44 16.88
CA ARG A 493 -16.72 13.63 15.97
C ARG A 493 -16.31 13.47 14.49
N ALA A 494 -15.20 14.08 14.08
CA ALA A 494 -14.73 14.01 12.69
C ALA A 494 -14.26 12.59 12.29
N GLU A 495 -13.78 11.79 13.25
CA GLU A 495 -13.48 10.37 13.04
C GLU A 495 -14.78 9.57 12.89
N TRP A 496 -15.76 9.77 13.78
CA TRP A 496 -17.06 9.10 13.71
C TRP A 496 -17.83 9.42 12.42
N GLU A 497 -17.83 10.68 11.97
CA GLU A 497 -18.45 11.07 10.70
C GLU A 497 -17.86 10.29 9.52
N GLN A 498 -16.55 9.98 9.54
CA GLN A 498 -15.90 9.16 8.51
C GLN A 498 -16.18 7.66 8.67
N LEU A 499 -16.08 7.13 9.90
CA LEU A 499 -16.35 5.73 10.19
C LEU A 499 -17.80 5.33 9.86
N HIS A 500 -18.77 6.21 10.07
CA HIS A 500 -20.18 5.95 9.68
C HIS A 500 -20.38 5.86 8.17
N ARG A 501 -19.43 6.35 7.37
CA ARG A 501 -19.38 6.14 5.92
C ARG A 501 -18.61 4.89 5.54
N PHE A 502 -18.19 4.06 6.49
CA PHE A 502 -17.27 2.93 6.29
C PHE A 502 -15.91 3.35 5.72
N ASP A 503 -15.44 4.56 6.03
CA ASP A 503 -14.10 5.00 5.67
C ASP A 503 -13.14 4.86 6.84
N VAL A 504 -11.88 4.55 6.53
CA VAL A 504 -10.79 4.82 7.47
C VAL A 504 -10.58 6.35 7.50
N PRO A 505 -10.64 7.00 8.68
CA PRO A 505 -10.46 8.44 8.78
C PRO A 505 -9.16 8.94 8.13
N TYR A 506 -9.29 9.94 7.27
CA TYR A 506 -8.19 10.52 6.50
C TYR A 506 -8.03 12.00 6.85
N PHE A 507 -6.95 12.30 7.57
CA PHE A 507 -6.58 13.66 7.91
C PHE A 507 -5.28 14.06 7.22
N PHE A 508 -5.18 15.33 6.86
CA PHE A 508 -3.99 15.88 6.21
C PHE A 508 -3.80 17.35 6.58
N ARG A 509 -2.61 17.87 6.32
CA ARG A 509 -2.30 19.31 6.45
C ARG A 509 -1.25 19.73 5.44
N GLN A 510 -1.00 21.03 5.32
CA GLN A 510 0.11 21.51 4.48
C GLN A 510 1.44 21.01 5.05
N ALA A 511 2.37 20.62 4.17
CA ALA A 511 3.66 20.05 4.57
C ALA A 511 4.51 21.01 5.41
N GLN A 512 4.30 22.33 5.28
CA GLN A 512 5.02 23.37 6.03
C GLN A 512 4.37 23.73 7.38
N GLY A 513 3.29 23.04 7.75
CA GLY A 513 2.47 23.36 8.91
C GLY A 513 1.16 24.04 8.53
N GLY A 514 0.26 24.15 9.50
CA GLY A 514 -1.12 24.63 9.29
C GLY A 514 -2.15 23.74 10.00
N PRO A 515 -3.44 24.07 9.86
CA PRO A 515 -4.50 23.32 10.52
C PRO A 515 -4.61 21.90 9.95
N LEU A 516 -5.11 20.99 10.79
CA LEU A 516 -5.52 19.66 10.35
C LEU A 516 -6.84 19.73 9.58
N LEU A 517 -6.88 19.07 8.43
CA LEU A 517 -7.97 19.12 7.47
C LEU A 517 -8.46 17.71 7.14
N HIS A 518 -9.70 17.62 6.65
CA HIS A 518 -10.22 16.48 5.91
C HIS A 518 -11.04 16.98 4.70
N LEU A 519 -11.32 16.10 3.74
CA LEU A 519 -12.13 16.46 2.57
C LEU A 519 -13.62 16.33 2.87
N ALA A 520 -14.41 17.20 2.22
CA ALA A 520 -15.84 16.97 2.04
C ALA A 520 -16.04 15.72 1.15
N PRO A 521 -16.93 14.77 1.52
CA PRO A 521 -17.19 13.59 0.72
C PRO A 521 -18.03 13.96 -0.52
N PRO A 522 -17.83 13.30 -1.68
CA PRO A 522 -18.75 13.44 -2.81
C PRO A 522 -20.18 13.00 -2.40
N PRO A 523 -21.24 13.60 -2.97
CA PRO A 523 -21.24 14.57 -4.08
C PRO A 523 -21.08 16.03 -3.63
N GLU A 524 -20.75 16.30 -2.36
CA GLU A 524 -20.53 17.69 -1.93
C GLU A 524 -19.43 18.35 -2.78
N PRO A 525 -19.56 19.65 -3.12
CA PRO A 525 -18.51 20.36 -3.82
C PRO A 525 -17.18 20.21 -3.11
N PHE A 526 -16.09 20.10 -3.89
CA PHE A 526 -14.75 19.97 -3.33
C PHE A 526 -14.48 21.08 -2.30
N GLY A 527 -14.32 20.65 -1.05
CA GLY A 527 -14.08 21.52 0.09
C GLY A 527 -13.13 20.86 1.07
N ARG A 528 -12.26 21.67 1.69
CA ARG A 528 -11.40 21.25 2.79
C ARG A 528 -12.05 21.75 4.08
N LYS A 529 -12.39 20.84 4.99
CA LYS A 529 -12.98 21.16 6.29
C LYS A 529 -11.91 21.02 7.38
N ARG A 530 -11.95 21.87 8.40
CA ARG A 530 -11.06 21.74 9.57
C ARG A 530 -11.51 20.54 10.39
N ALA A 531 -10.57 19.68 10.79
CA ALA A 531 -10.86 18.47 11.56
C ALA A 531 -11.28 18.74 13.02
N GLY A 532 -11.19 19.98 13.50
CA GLY A 532 -11.39 20.31 14.91
C GLY A 532 -10.32 19.72 15.82
N GLN A 533 -10.62 19.63 17.12
CA GLN A 533 -9.72 19.03 18.10
C GLN A 533 -9.64 17.51 17.92
N GLN A 534 -8.42 16.97 17.87
CA GLN A 534 -8.15 15.56 17.70
C GLN A 534 -7.36 15.00 18.88
N ARG A 535 -7.60 13.73 19.21
CA ARG A 535 -6.80 12.97 20.19
C ARG A 535 -5.80 12.09 19.45
N PHE A 536 -4.54 12.51 19.48
CA PHE A 536 -3.43 11.78 18.91
C PHE A 536 -3.05 10.59 19.80
N LEU A 537 -2.85 9.43 19.19
CA LEU A 537 -2.16 8.31 19.80
C LEU A 537 -0.83 8.12 19.07
N GLU A 538 0.26 8.11 19.83
CA GLU A 538 1.59 7.72 19.33
C GLU A 538 1.55 6.29 18.74
N PRO A 539 2.38 5.96 17.74
CA PRO A 539 3.75 6.45 17.51
C PRO A 539 3.96 7.31 16.24
N HIS A 540 2.93 7.89 15.62
CA HIS A 540 3.10 8.64 14.37
C HIS A 540 3.09 10.16 14.60
N PRO A 541 4.23 10.78 14.95
CA PRO A 541 4.29 12.21 15.19
C PRO A 541 3.92 12.99 13.93
N PRO A 542 3.27 14.15 14.07
CA PRO A 542 2.99 15.00 12.93
C PRO A 542 4.30 15.49 12.28
N PRO A 543 4.23 15.94 11.00
CA PRO A 543 5.39 16.48 10.30
C PRO A 543 6.12 17.56 11.11
N SER A 544 7.45 17.52 11.12
CA SER A 544 8.29 18.44 11.89
C SER A 544 9.04 19.39 10.99
N LYS A 545 9.00 20.69 11.34
CA LYS A 545 9.80 21.72 10.67
C LYS A 545 11.30 21.41 10.74
N ARG A 546 11.77 20.79 11.85
CA ARG A 546 13.16 20.36 12.01
C ARG A 546 13.61 19.42 10.90
N VAL A 547 12.76 18.48 10.48
CA VAL A 547 13.09 17.54 9.39
C VAL A 547 13.12 18.27 8.05
N LEU A 548 12.12 19.12 7.78
CA LEU A 548 12.07 19.98 6.58
C LEU A 548 13.30 20.91 6.48
N ASP A 549 13.81 21.38 7.61
CA ASP A 549 15.01 22.21 7.73
C ASP A 549 16.33 21.40 7.63
N GLY A 550 16.25 20.09 7.34
CA GLY A 550 17.43 19.23 7.14
C GLY A 550 18.05 18.71 8.43
N GLY A 551 17.39 18.87 9.58
CA GLY A 551 17.90 18.49 10.91
C GLY A 551 18.09 16.99 11.14
N GLN A 552 17.70 16.14 10.18
CA GLN A 552 18.02 14.71 10.17
C GLN A 552 19.31 14.38 9.41
N ILE A 553 19.80 15.27 8.54
CA ILE A 553 20.97 15.03 7.69
C ILE A 553 22.23 15.35 8.51
N THR A 554 22.71 14.38 9.28
CA THR A 554 23.93 14.47 10.09
C THR A 554 24.72 13.16 10.01
N LEU A 555 26.03 13.19 10.27
CA LEU A 555 26.84 11.97 10.31
C LEU A 555 26.35 10.99 11.38
N VAL A 556 25.98 11.48 12.56
CA VAL A 556 25.48 10.64 13.67
C VAL A 556 24.21 9.88 13.27
N ASN A 557 23.27 10.54 12.57
CA ASN A 557 22.04 9.90 12.13
C ASN A 557 22.28 8.83 11.06
N LEU A 558 23.28 8.99 10.17
CA LEU A 558 23.68 7.90 9.29
C LEU A 558 24.13 6.69 10.09
N GLY A 559 24.95 6.90 11.12
CA GLY A 559 25.39 5.83 12.01
C GLY A 559 24.22 5.07 12.64
N VAL A 560 23.19 5.80 13.10
CA VAL A 560 21.96 5.18 13.66
C VAL A 560 21.27 4.30 12.62
N ALA A 561 21.10 4.81 11.39
CA ALA A 561 20.47 4.05 10.32
C ALA A 561 21.30 2.83 9.89
N VAL A 562 22.62 2.97 9.80
CA VAL A 562 23.56 1.86 9.50
C VAL A 562 23.47 0.76 10.55
N ARG A 563 23.54 1.12 11.84
CA ARG A 563 23.39 0.16 12.94
C ARG A 563 22.07 -0.60 12.84
N ASP A 564 20.96 0.13 12.62
CA ASP A 564 19.63 -0.47 12.58
C ASP A 564 19.47 -1.40 11.36
N ALA A 565 20.00 -1.02 10.20
CA ALA A 565 20.05 -1.87 9.01
C ALA A 565 20.83 -3.16 9.24
N VAL A 566 22.04 -3.06 9.84
CA VAL A 566 22.86 -4.22 10.19
C VAL A 566 22.13 -5.13 11.18
N THR A 567 21.52 -4.54 12.22
CA THR A 567 20.83 -5.29 13.27
C THR A 567 19.70 -6.13 12.70
N PHE A 568 18.88 -5.55 11.81
CA PHE A 568 17.72 -6.23 11.23
C PHE A 568 18.06 -7.54 10.49
N VAL A 569 19.18 -7.58 9.77
CA VAL A 569 19.63 -8.76 9.01
C VAL A 569 20.74 -9.55 9.69
N LEU A 570 21.10 -9.24 10.94
CA LEU A 570 22.29 -9.82 11.58
C LEU A 570 22.28 -11.35 11.56
N GLN A 571 21.13 -11.99 11.73
CA GLN A 571 21.00 -13.44 11.70
C GLN A 571 21.20 -14.05 10.30
N ASP A 572 21.06 -13.25 9.25
CA ASP A 572 21.15 -13.64 7.84
C ASP A 572 22.54 -13.31 7.24
N VAL A 573 23.42 -12.65 8.00
CA VAL A 573 24.79 -12.30 7.58
C VAL A 573 25.71 -13.52 7.73
N ARG A 574 26.35 -13.94 6.63
CA ARG A 574 27.26 -15.09 6.58
C ARG A 574 28.60 -14.84 7.29
N HIS A 575 29.21 -13.66 7.05
CA HIS A 575 30.52 -13.31 7.60
C HIS A 575 30.41 -12.11 8.53
N ARG A 576 30.84 -12.31 9.79
CA ARG A 576 30.85 -11.28 10.83
C ARG A 576 31.93 -10.22 10.58
N VAL A 577 33.02 -10.60 9.92
CA VAL A 577 34.03 -9.69 9.40
C VAL A 577 34.02 -9.79 7.88
N ALA A 578 33.84 -8.68 7.19
CA ALA A 578 33.81 -8.64 5.73
C ALA A 578 34.33 -7.31 5.21
N GLU A 579 35.00 -7.34 4.06
CA GLU A 579 35.50 -6.17 3.37
C GLU A 579 35.20 -6.30 1.86
N ASP A 580 34.77 -5.20 1.26
CA ASP A 580 34.72 -5.02 -0.18
C ASP A 580 35.61 -3.81 -0.53
N PRO A 581 36.89 -4.04 -0.93
CA PRO A 581 37.82 -2.96 -1.27
C PRO A 581 37.38 -2.17 -2.50
N ARG A 582 36.62 -2.79 -3.42
CA ARG A 582 36.14 -2.12 -4.64
C ARG A 582 35.09 -1.08 -4.30
N ARG A 583 34.26 -1.36 -3.29
CA ARG A 583 33.27 -0.42 -2.75
C ARG A 583 33.81 0.42 -1.61
N GLY A 584 35.00 0.11 -1.08
CA GLY A 584 35.56 0.76 0.09
C GLY A 584 34.65 0.63 1.31
N VAL A 585 34.11 -0.57 1.56
CA VAL A 585 33.27 -0.84 2.74
C VAL A 585 33.87 -1.96 3.55
N ARG A 586 33.97 -1.75 4.86
CA ARG A 586 34.45 -2.74 5.83
C ARG A 586 33.44 -2.90 6.94
N MET A 587 33.32 -4.09 7.48
CA MET A 587 32.37 -4.41 8.53
C MET A 587 32.98 -5.41 9.51
N GLU A 588 32.83 -5.13 10.80
CA GLU A 588 33.17 -6.03 11.90
C GLU A 588 31.99 -6.08 12.89
N LEU A 589 31.30 -7.21 12.96
CA LEU A 589 30.11 -7.41 13.79
C LEU A 589 30.40 -8.41 14.90
N ARG A 590 30.10 -8.05 16.15
CA ARG A 590 30.11 -9.01 17.26
C ARG A 590 28.71 -9.50 17.58
N ASP A 591 27.77 -8.57 17.77
CA ASP A 591 26.37 -8.86 18.07
C ASP A 591 25.47 -7.67 17.68
N ALA A 592 24.15 -7.80 17.86
CA ALA A 592 23.16 -6.76 17.54
C ALA A 592 23.41 -5.42 18.26
N ARG A 593 24.19 -5.43 19.33
CA ARG A 593 24.49 -4.29 20.17
C ARG A 593 25.96 -3.84 20.06
N ARG A 594 26.81 -4.55 19.30
CA ARG A 594 28.24 -4.25 19.16
C ARG A 594 28.75 -4.56 17.76
N GLY A 595 29.25 -3.54 17.07
CA GLY A 595 29.86 -3.69 15.75
C GLY A 595 30.41 -2.37 15.23
N ALA A 596 31.06 -2.46 14.08
CA ALA A 596 31.59 -1.33 13.34
C ALA A 596 31.40 -1.52 11.83
N VAL A 597 31.19 -0.40 11.13
CA VAL A 597 31.19 -0.33 9.67
C VAL A 597 32.03 0.88 9.26
N SER A 598 32.96 0.68 8.34
CA SER A 598 33.79 1.76 7.78
C SER A 598 33.53 1.95 6.29
N PHE A 599 33.62 3.21 5.85
CA PHE A 599 33.43 3.62 4.46
C PHE A 599 34.61 4.48 4.00
N ASP A 600 35.18 4.15 2.86
CA ASP A 600 36.15 5.00 2.18
C ASP A 600 35.41 6.07 1.38
N TRP A 601 35.74 7.33 1.69
CA TRP A 601 35.30 8.52 0.97
C TRP A 601 36.50 9.13 0.25
N ARG A 602 36.78 8.57 -0.93
CA ARG A 602 38.01 8.84 -1.69
C ARG A 602 38.12 10.29 -2.13
N GLU A 603 36.99 10.90 -2.48
CA GLU A 603 36.85 12.27 -2.94
C GLU A 603 37.30 13.30 -1.90
N VAL A 604 37.27 12.93 -0.61
CA VAL A 604 37.77 13.77 0.49
C VAL A 604 39.00 13.17 1.18
N GLY A 605 39.51 12.04 0.70
CA GLY A 605 40.68 11.37 1.27
C GLY A 605 40.49 10.81 2.69
N GLN A 606 39.26 10.47 3.09
CA GLN A 606 38.95 10.03 4.45
C GLN A 606 38.27 8.66 4.49
N ARG A 607 38.47 7.94 5.58
CA ARG A 607 37.67 6.80 6.01
C ARG A 607 36.82 7.21 7.19
N LEU A 608 35.51 6.98 7.09
CA LEU A 608 34.57 7.17 8.19
C LEU A 608 34.22 5.83 8.80
N THR A 609 34.40 5.69 10.12
CA THR A 609 34.05 4.48 10.86
C THR A 609 32.93 4.76 11.84
N TYR A 610 31.82 4.05 11.67
CA TYR A 610 30.68 4.04 12.56
C TYR A 610 30.79 2.82 13.48
N SER A 611 31.06 3.04 14.77
CA SER A 611 31.09 1.98 15.76
C SER A 611 29.97 2.17 16.79
N TRP A 612 29.41 1.08 17.27
CA TRP A 612 28.35 1.13 18.27
C TRP A 612 28.55 0.10 19.38
N SER A 613 28.06 0.47 20.56
CA SER A 613 27.91 -0.41 21.71
C SER A 613 26.47 -0.35 22.24
N ARG A 614 26.21 -0.98 23.39
CA ARG A 614 24.91 -0.88 24.07
C ARG A 614 24.52 0.55 24.46
N ARG A 615 25.51 1.43 24.68
CA ARG A 615 25.31 2.76 25.28
C ARG A 615 25.58 3.91 24.34
N GLU A 616 26.40 3.70 23.31
CA GLU A 616 26.91 4.80 22.48
C GLU A 616 27.04 4.39 21.03
N LEU A 617 26.98 5.40 20.16
CA LEU A 617 27.37 5.35 18.77
C LEU A 617 28.48 6.39 18.57
N ARG A 618 29.61 5.97 18.02
CA ARG A 618 30.76 6.82 17.74
C ARG A 618 31.02 6.88 16.24
N VAL A 619 31.42 8.05 15.77
CA VAL A 619 31.90 8.28 14.41
C VAL A 619 33.35 8.73 14.53
N SER A 620 34.28 7.97 13.95
CA SER A 620 35.66 8.40 13.76
C SER A 620 35.93 8.66 12.28
N MET A 621 36.91 9.53 12.03
CA MET A 621 37.35 9.89 10.69
C MET A 621 38.87 9.82 10.67
N GLU A 622 39.42 9.08 9.71
CA GLU A 622 40.85 8.81 9.57
C GLU A 622 41.28 9.05 8.12
N PRO A 623 42.49 9.58 7.86
CA PRO A 623 42.99 9.71 6.49
C PRO A 623 43.05 8.35 5.79
N LEU A 624 42.71 8.32 4.50
CA LEU A 624 43.01 7.15 3.67
C LEU A 624 44.52 7.08 3.47
N ALA A 625 45.11 5.90 3.66
CA ALA A 625 46.51 5.67 3.34
C ALA A 625 46.75 6.06 1.87
N ALA A 626 47.79 6.84 1.61
CA ALA A 626 48.16 7.20 0.24
C ALA A 626 48.37 5.92 -0.56
N HIS A 627 47.68 5.79 -1.69
CA HIS A 627 48.03 4.76 -2.66
C HIS A 627 49.42 5.10 -3.19
N VAL A 628 50.44 4.38 -2.71
CA VAL A 628 51.72 4.27 -3.41
C VAL A 628 51.36 3.64 -4.76
N SER A 629 51.37 4.48 -5.79
CA SER A 629 51.18 4.05 -7.17
C SER A 629 52.58 3.71 -7.66
N ASP A 630 52.87 2.41 -7.80
CA ASP A 630 53.99 1.94 -8.62
C ASP A 630 53.59 1.96 -10.10
#